data_AF-A0A8S3BL78-F1
#
_entry.id   AF-A0A8S3BL78-F1
#
_cell.length_a   1.000
_cell.length_b   1.000
_cell.length_c   1.000
_cell.angle_alpha   90.00
_cell.angle_beta   90.00
_cell.angle_gamma   90.00
#
_symmetry.space_group_name_H-M   'P 1'
#
loop_
_entity.id
_entity.type
_entity.pdbx_description
1 polymer ?
#
loop_
_entity_poly.entity_id
_entity_poly.type
_entity_poly.pdbx_seq_one_letter_code
_entity_poly.pdbx_strand_id
1 'polypeptide(L)' 'EAVKHAFGSTKAQQLAFEQLKWYKQTVNQAITQYYDTIMESCKKVDAAMPDSLKLKYLMAGIKDSLKLQVALQDPKTTD' A
#
# COMPACT_ATOMS: atom_id res chain seq x y z
N GLU A 1 -14.15 13.92 24.56
CA GLU A 1 -12.93 13.13 24.34
C GLU A 1 -13.14 11.87 23.48
N ALA A 2 -13.78 10.79 23.97
CA ALA A 2 -13.89 9.50 23.24
C ALA A 2 -14.57 9.58 21.86
N VAL A 3 -15.62 10.40 21.74
CA VAL A 3 -16.38 10.57 20.49
C VAL A 3 -15.54 11.27 19.41
N LYS A 4 -14.79 12.33 19.76
CA LYS A 4 -13.87 13.01 18.84
C LYS A 4 -12.74 12.09 18.38
N HIS A 5 -12.23 11.23 19.26
CA HIS A 5 -11.24 10.22 18.92
C HIS A 5 -11.79 9.17 17.96
N ALA A 6 -13.01 8.68 18.17
CA ALA A 6 -13.66 7.70 17.29
C ALA A 6 -13.98 8.27 15.90
N PHE A 7 -14.48 9.52 15.81
CA PHE A 7 -14.74 10.17 14.53
C PHE A 7 -13.46 10.63 13.81
N GLY A 8 -12.45 11.07 14.56
CA GLY A 8 -11.14 11.45 14.02
C GLY A 8 -10.34 10.25 13.49
N SER A 9 -10.31 9.14 14.24
CA SER A 9 -9.60 7.92 13.85
C SER A 9 -10.20 7.29 12.59
N THR A 10 -11.54 7.21 12.52
CA THR A 10 -12.23 6.57 11.39
C THR A 10 -12.01 7.35 10.09
N LYS A 11 -12.08 8.69 10.14
CA LYS A 11 -11.87 9.53 8.95
C LYS A 11 -10.40 9.55 8.50
N ALA A 12 -9.46 9.58 9.45
CA ALA A 12 -8.04 9.51 9.15
C ALA A 12 -7.65 8.15 8.54
N GLN A 13 -8.21 7.06 9.06
CA GLN A 13 -7.99 5.72 8.54
C GLN A 13 -8.61 5.54 7.14
N GLN A 14 -9.82 6.07 6.91
CA GLN A 14 -10.41 6.12 5.56
C GLN A 14 -9.56 6.90 4.57
N LEU A 15 -9.01 8.05 4.98
CA LEU A 15 -8.13 8.84 4.13
C LEU A 15 -6.84 8.08 3.80
N ALA A 16 -6.23 7.44 4.79
CA ALA A 16 -5.05 6.61 4.59
C ALA A 16 -5.33 5.42 3.66
N PHE A 17 -6.51 4.81 3.78
CA PHE A 17 -6.94 3.72 2.90
C PHE A 17 -7.13 4.19 1.46
N GLU A 18 -7.79 5.33 1.24
CA GLU A 18 -7.93 5.90 -0.11
C GLU A 18 -6.57 6.27 -0.69
N GLN A 19 -5.67 6.86 0.10
CA GLN A 19 -4.31 7.15 -0.34
C GLN A 19 -3.57 5.88 -0.79
N LEU A 20 -3.60 4.82 0.03
CA LEU A 20 -3.00 3.53 -0.32
C LEU A 20 -3.58 2.95 -1.62
N LYS A 21 -4.90 3.01 -1.78
CA LYS A 21 -5.62 2.48 -2.94
C LYS A 21 -5.26 3.19 -4.24
N TRP A 22 -5.02 4.50 -4.20
CA TRP A 22 -4.70 5.30 -5.38
C TRP A 22 -3.20 5.53 -5.59
N TYR A 23 -2.35 5.08 -4.67
CA TYR A 23 -0.91 5.29 -4.76
C TYR A 23 -0.30 4.49 -5.91
N LYS A 24 0.35 5.19 -6.83
CA LYS A 24 1.05 4.61 -7.98
C LYS A 24 2.51 5.04 -7.96
N GLN A 25 3.39 4.14 -8.39
CA GLN A 25 4.80 4.42 -8.54
C GLN A 25 4.99 5.55 -9.54
N THR A 26 5.59 6.65 -9.10
CA THR A 26 5.84 7.80 -9.99
C THR A 26 7.01 7.51 -10.94
N VAL A 27 7.08 8.25 -12.05
CA VAL A 27 8.10 8.06 -13.10
C VAL A 27 9.52 8.11 -12.54
N ASN A 28 9.78 8.97 -11.56
CA ASN A 28 11.11 9.19 -10.98
C ASN A 28 11.34 8.41 -9.67
N GLN A 29 10.36 7.68 -9.17
CA GLN A 29 10.48 6.92 -7.93
C GLN A 29 11.11 5.55 -8.17
N ALA A 30 12.12 5.22 -7.35
CA ALA A 30 12.72 3.90 -7.33
C ALA A 30 11.72 2.84 -6.84
N ILE A 31 11.87 1.59 -7.30
CA ILE A 31 10.95 0.51 -6.89
C ILE A 31 11.02 0.21 -5.40
N THR A 32 12.21 0.28 -4.79
CA THR A 32 12.41 0.10 -3.35
C THR A 32 11.68 1.16 -2.54
N GLN A 33 11.81 2.43 -2.91
CA GLN A 33 11.07 3.53 -2.30
C GLN A 33 9.56 3.37 -2.43
N TYR A 34 9.08 2.89 -3.58
CA TYR A 34 7.66 2.59 -3.79
C TYR A 34 7.18 1.47 -2.86
N TYR A 35 7.94 0.39 -2.77
CA TYR A 35 7.67 -0.73 -1.88
C TYR A 35 7.59 -0.27 -0.42
N ASP A 36 8.59 0.48 0.06
CA ASP A 36 8.64 0.97 1.44
C ASP A 36 7.42 1.86 1.76
N THR A 37 7.05 2.74 0.83
CA THR A 37 5.89 3.63 0.98
C THR A 37 4.59 2.85 1.09
N ILE A 38 4.39 1.81 0.26
CA ILE A 38 3.20 0.95 0.33
C ILE A 38 3.20 0.17 1.65
N MET A 39 4.32 -0.42 2.08
CA MET A 39 4.40 -1.14 3.35
C MET A 39 4.09 -0.25 4.56
N GLU A 40 4.62 0.97 4.59
CA GLU A 40 4.31 1.95 5.64
C GLU A 40 2.83 2.35 5.62
N SER A 41 2.27 2.56 4.43
CA SER A 41 0.85 2.90 4.25
C SER A 41 -0.06 1.77 4.69
N CYS A 42 0.27 0.52 4.34
CA CYS A 42 -0.43 -0.67 4.83
C CYS A 42 -0.40 -0.72 6.37
N LYS A 43 0.76 -0.52 7.01
CA LYS A 43 0.87 -0.49 8.49
C LYS A 43 0.04 0.61 9.14
N LYS A 44 -0.07 1.79 8.51
CA LYS A 44 -0.89 2.92 8.99
C LYS A 44 -2.38 2.64 8.90
N VAL A 45 -2.81 1.93 7.86
CA VAL A 45 -4.21 1.55 7.66
C VAL A 45 -4.60 0.38 8.56
N ASP A 46 -3.77 -0.65 8.58
CA ASP A 46 -3.94 -1.87 9.38
C ASP A 46 -2.59 -2.57 9.58
N ALA A 47 -2.09 -2.57 10.80
CA ALA A 47 -0.83 -3.23 11.15
C ALA A 47 -0.86 -4.75 10.94
N ALA A 48 -2.05 -5.37 10.97
CA ALA A 48 -2.26 -6.79 10.76
C ALA A 48 -2.70 -7.12 9.32
N MET A 49 -2.54 -6.19 8.37
CA MET A 49 -2.93 -6.40 6.98
C MET A 49 -2.25 -7.65 6.39
N PRO A 50 -3.01 -8.57 5.76
CA PRO A 50 -2.44 -9.79 5.19
C PRO A 50 -1.59 -9.48 3.95
N ASP A 51 -0.55 -10.29 3.75
CA ASP A 51 0.41 -10.09 2.65
C ASP A 51 -0.23 -10.17 1.26
N SER A 52 -1.25 -11.02 1.09
CA SER A 52 -2.01 -11.09 -0.16
C SER A 52 -2.63 -9.74 -0.55
N LEU A 53 -3.07 -8.96 0.43
CA LEU A 53 -3.63 -7.63 0.19
C LEU A 53 -2.54 -6.59 -0.04
N LYS A 54 -1.42 -6.67 0.69
CA LYS A 54 -0.24 -5.84 0.45
C LYS A 54 0.31 -6.00 -0.97
N LEU A 55 0.45 -7.26 -1.42
CA LEU A 55 0.87 -7.61 -2.78
C LEU A 55 -0.11 -7.06 -3.82
N LYS A 56 -1.42 -7.13 -3.56
CA LYS A 56 -2.43 -6.54 -4.43
C LYS A 56 -2.23 -5.03 -4.61
N TYR A 57 -1.92 -4.29 -3.54
CA TYR A 57 -1.63 -2.86 -3.63
C TYR A 57 -0.33 -2.56 -4.37
N LEU A 58 0.73 -3.33 -4.11
CA LEU A 58 2.00 -3.22 -4.83
C LEU A 58 1.81 -3.43 -6.34
N MET A 59 1.11 -4.49 -6.74
CA MET A 59 0.88 -4.81 -8.15
C MET A 59 -0.05 -3.81 -8.85
N ALA A 60 -1.00 -3.21 -8.13
CA ALA A 60 -1.93 -2.25 -8.71
C ALA A 60 -1.24 -0.94 -9.12
N GLY A 61 -0.22 -0.51 -8.38
CA GLY A 61 0.43 0.79 -8.56
C GLY A 61 1.83 0.77 -9.16
N ILE A 62 2.50 -0.40 -9.24
CA ILE A 62 3.84 -0.51 -9.85
C ILE A 62 3.83 -0.10 -11.34
N LYS A 63 4.97 0.40 -11.84
CA LYS A 63 5.15 0.73 -13.26
C LYS A 63 4.86 -0.47 -14.16
N ASP A 64 4.18 -0.22 -15.28
CA ASP A 64 3.84 -1.27 -16.24
C ASP A 64 5.07 -1.98 -16.81
N SER A 65 6.20 -1.27 -16.96
CA SER A 65 7.47 -1.87 -17.38
C SER A 65 8.00 -2.94 -16.40
N LEU A 66 7.60 -2.88 -15.14
CA LEU A 66 8.03 -3.80 -14.08
C LEU A 66 6.94 -4.84 -13.76
N LYS A 67 5.66 -4.56 -14.07
CA LYS A 67 4.53 -5.49 -13.83
C LYS A 67 4.79 -6.87 -14.39
N LEU A 68 5.29 -6.97 -15.62
CA LEU A 68 5.54 -8.25 -16.26
C LEU A 68 6.60 -9.06 -15.51
N GLN A 69 7.71 -8.42 -15.13
CA GLN A 69 8.79 -9.09 -14.40
C GLN A 69 8.34 -9.58 -13.03
N VAL A 70 7.58 -8.76 -12.30
CA VAL A 70 7.04 -9.12 -10.98
C VAL A 70 6.00 -10.24 -11.09
N ALA A 71 5.10 -10.18 -12.08
CA ALA A 71 4.10 -11.23 -12.30
C ALA A 71 4.75 -12.59 -12.64
N LEU A 72 5.85 -12.59 -13.41
CA LEU A 72 6.59 -13.81 -13.74
C LEU A 72 7.26 -14.45 -12.52
N GLN A 73 7.58 -13.68 -11.49
CA GLN A 73 8.17 -14.21 -10.26
C GLN A 73 7.12 -14.76 -9.28
N ASP A 74 5.83 -14.50 -9.50
CA ASP A 74 4.71 -14.94 -8.65
C ASP A 74 4.99 -14.80 -7.15
N PRO A 75 5.28 -13.57 -6.65
CA PRO A 75 5.61 -13.37 -5.24
C PRO A 75 4.41 -13.73 -4.36
N LYS A 76 4.67 -14.56 -3.34
CA LYS A 76 3.65 -15.03 -2.38
C LYS A 76 3.69 -14.29 -1.04
N THR A 77 4.81 -13.63 -0.77
CA THR A 77 5.09 -12.91 0.48
C THR A 77 5.64 -11.53 0.16
N THR A 78 5.58 -10.63 1.15
CA THR A 78 6.26 -9.34 1.08
C THR A 78 7.63 -9.33 1.75
N ASP A 79 8.01 -10.41 2.45
CA ASP A 79 9.35 -10.68 2.99
C ASP A 79 10.27 -11.35 1.96
#